data_AF-A0A534B147-F1
#
_entry.id   AF-A0A534B147-F1
#
_cell.length_a   1.000
_cell.length_b   1.000
_cell.length_c   1.000
_cell.angle_alpha   90.00
_cell.angle_beta   90.00
_cell.angle_gamma   90.00
#
_symmetry.space_group_name_H-M   'P 1'
#
loop_
_entity.id
_entity.type
_entity.pdbx_description
1 polymer ?
#
loop_
_entity_poly.entity_id
_entity_poly.type
_entity_poly.pdbx_seq_one_letter_code
_entity_poly.pdbx_strand_id
1 'polypeptide(L)' 'MAKEDAIQMEGEVVETLPNTTFRVKLKNGHVVTAHISGKMRKNYIRILTGDAVTVEM' A
#
# COMPACT_ATOMS: atom_id res chain seq x y z
N MET A 1 4.46 -13.95 21.51
CA MET A 1 5.26 -12.72 21.62
C MET A 1 5.70 -12.32 20.22
N ALA A 2 5.14 -11.24 19.70
CA ALA A 2 5.60 -10.44 18.54
C ALA A 2 4.40 -9.56 18.14
N LYS A 3 4.08 -8.56 18.98
CA LYS A 3 3.34 -7.39 18.52
C LYS A 3 4.41 -6.47 17.95
N GLU A 4 4.83 -6.74 16.72
CA GLU A 4 5.48 -5.68 15.96
C GLU A 4 4.36 -4.69 15.65
N ASP A 5 4.38 -3.55 16.33
CA ASP A 5 3.49 -2.43 16.05
C ASP A 5 3.81 -1.94 14.64
N ALA A 6 3.16 -2.54 13.64
CA ALA A 6 3.27 -2.14 12.25
C ALA A 6 2.84 -0.68 12.15
N ILE A 7 3.73 0.17 11.65
CA ILE A 7 3.47 1.60 11.58
C ILE A 7 2.55 1.80 10.38
N GLN A 8 1.31 2.16 10.66
CA GLN A 8 0.34 2.52 9.64
C GLN A 8 0.61 3.93 9.17
N MET A 9 0.88 4.10 7.89
CA MET A 9 1.09 5.41 7.27
C MET A 9 0.18 5.59 6.07
N GLU A 10 -0.40 6.78 5.97
CA GLU A 10 -1.24 7.16 4.85
C GLU A 10 -0.40 7.61 3.65
N GLY A 11 -0.79 7.16 2.46
CA GLY A 11 -0.19 7.59 1.21
C GLY A 11 -1.17 7.51 0.05
N GLU A 12 -0.71 7.95 -1.11
CA GLU A 12 -1.47 7.97 -2.36
C GLU A 12 -0.78 7.11 -3.41
N VAL A 13 -1.55 6.29 -4.12
CA VAL A 13 -1.02 5.42 -5.17
C VAL A 13 -0.65 6.26 -6.38
N VAL A 14 0.64 6.29 -6.73
CA VAL A 14 1.14 7.06 -7.88
C VAL A 14 1.16 6.19 -9.14
N GLU A 15 1.65 4.95 -9.04
CA GLU A 15 1.79 4.06 -10.18
C GLU A 15 1.47 2.61 -9.81
N THR A 16 0.86 1.88 -10.74
CA THR A 16 0.62 0.44 -10.63
C THR A 16 1.70 -0.30 -11.39
N LEU A 17 2.45 -1.18 -10.72
CA LEU A 17 3.47 -2.03 -11.33
C LEU A 17 2.93 -3.44 -11.63
N PRO A 18 3.52 -4.15 -12.61
CA PRO A 18 3.28 -5.57 -12.81
C PRO A 18 3.68 -6.36 -11.55
N ASN A 19 2.95 -7.45 -11.25
CA ASN A 19 3.06 -8.28 -10.03
C ASN A 19 2.33 -7.76 -8.78
N THR A 20 1.26 -6.98 -8.93
CA THR A 20 0.44 -6.46 -7.81
C THR A 20 1.23 -5.62 -6.80
N THR A 21 2.27 -4.97 -7.30
CA THR A 21 3.05 -3.97 -6.59
C THR A 21 2.56 -2.59 -6.99
N PHE A 22 2.57 -1.67 -6.04
CA PHE A 22 2.05 -0.33 -6.19
C PHE A 22 3.10 0.63 -5.65
N ARG A 23 3.37 1.70 -6.40
CA ARG A 23 4.13 2.84 -5.88
C ARG A 23 3.17 3.72 -5.12
N VAL A 24 3.43 3.85 -3.83
CA VAL A 24 2.68 4.72 -2.94
C VAL A 24 3.58 5.86 -2.52
N LYS A 25 3.10 7.09 -2.69
CA LYS A 25 3.75 8.29 -2.17
C LYS A 25 3.14 8.59 -0.81
N LEU A 26 3.97 8.47 0.22
CA LEU A 26 3.61 8.80 1.58
C LEU A 26 3.51 10.33 1.72
N LYS A 27 2.69 10.79 2.67
CA LYS A 27 2.59 12.23 3.00
C LYS A 27 3.94 12.85 3.41
N ASN A 28 4.88 12.02 3.86
CA ASN A 28 6.24 12.44 4.20
C ASN A 28 7.15 12.70 2.97
N GLY A 29 6.64 12.55 1.75
CA GLY A 29 7.38 12.78 0.50
C GLY A 29 8.20 11.58 0.02
N HIS A 30 8.24 10.49 0.78
CA HIS A 30 8.87 9.24 0.39
C HIS A 30 7.97 8.41 -0.54
N VAL A 31 8.57 7.82 -1.58
CA VAL A 31 7.90 6.88 -2.46
C VAL A 31 8.32 5.47 -2.05
N VAL A 32 7.35 4.65 -1.68
CA VAL A 32 7.54 3.26 -1.29
C VAL A 32 6.87 2.32 -2.28
N THR A 33 7.41 1.12 -2.43
CA THR A 33 6.77 0.06 -3.22
C THR A 33 6.04 -0.86 -2.25
N ALA A 34 4.71 -0.82 -2.29
CA ALA A 34 3.84 -1.65 -1.49
C ALA A 34 3.30 -2.82 -2.32
N HIS A 35 2.93 -3.91 -1.65
CA HIS A 35 2.22 -5.03 -2.25
C HIS A 35 0.82 -5.11 -1.65
N ILE A 36 -0.13 -5.62 -2.43
CA ILE A 36 -1.49 -5.83 -1.92
C ILE A 36 -1.50 -6.87 -0.79
N SER A 37 -2.27 -6.59 0.27
CA SER A 37 -2.48 -7.56 1.34
C SER A 37 -3.27 -8.79 0.84
N GLY A 38 -2.99 -9.97 1.41
CA GLY A 38 -3.71 -11.19 1.05
C GLY A 38 -5.22 -11.12 1.28
N LYS A 39 -5.69 -10.30 2.24
CA LYS A 39 -7.11 -10.06 2.49
C LYS A 39 -7.76 -9.27 1.34
N MET A 40 -7.10 -8.23 0.85
CA MET A 40 -7.58 -7.45 -0.30
C MET A 40 -7.69 -8.31 -1.58
N ARG A 41 -6.74 -9.23 -1.81
CA ARG A 41 -6.83 -10.21 -2.90
C ARG A 41 -8.06 -11.10 -2.80
N LYS A 42 -8.38 -11.62 -1.60
CA LYS A 42 -9.56 -12.46 -1.38
C LYS A 42 -10.87 -11.70 -1.63
N ASN A 43 -10.88 -10.40 -1.33
CA ASN A 43 -12.03 -9.52 -1.55
C ASN A 43 -12.08 -8.90 -2.95
N TYR A 44 -11.18 -9.29 -3.87
CA TYR A 44 -11.11 -8.75 -5.24
C TYR A 44 -11.06 -7.22 -5.31
N ILE A 45 -10.45 -6.58 -4.31
CA ILE A 45 -10.32 -5.12 -4.27
C ILE A 45 -9.33 -4.69 -5.35
N ARG A 46 -9.77 -3.80 -6.24
CA ARG A 46 -8.94 -3.19 -7.27
C ARG A 46 -8.47 -1.83 -6.79
N ILE A 47 -7.15 -1.65 -6.79
CA ILE A 47 -6.51 -0.38 -6.49
C ILE A 47 -6.18 0.30 -7.81
N LEU A 48 -6.52 1.58 -7.92
CA LEU A 48 -6.24 2.43 -9.08
C LEU A 48 -5.19 3.49 -8.69
N THR A 49 -4.58 4.13 -9.69
CA THR A 49 -3.72 5.30 -9.46
C THR A 49 -4.56 6.49 -8.98
N GLY A 50 -4.07 7.20 -7.97
CA GLY A 50 -4.76 8.30 -7.29
C GLY A 50 -5.58 7.86 -6.07
N ASP A 51 -5.59 6.55 -5.77
CA ASP A 51 -6.36 6.04 -4.63
C ASP A 51 -5.60 6.26 -3.32
N ALA A 52 -6.33 6.64 -2.26
CA ALA A 52 -5.76 6.85 -0.94
C ALA A 52 -5.65 5.50 -0.23
N VAL A 53 -4.44 5.10 0.14
CA VAL A 53 -4.16 3.80 0.76
C VAL A 53 -3.37 3.96 2.03
N THR A 54 -3.67 3.10 3.00
CA THR A 54 -2.88 2.96 4.22
C THR A 54 -1.86 1.85 4.01
N VAL A 55 -0.58 2.18 4.14
CA VAL A 55 0.52 1.24 4.05
C VAL A 55 0.96 0.87 5.45
N GLU A 56 1.06 -0.42 5.74
CA GLU A 56 1.67 -0.94 6.96
C GLU A 56 3.15 -1.22 6.65
N MET A 57 4.06 -0.64 7.44
CA MET A 57 5.51 -0.86 7.37
C MET A 57 6.06 -1.41 8.69
#